data_AF-A0A1G1VNF4-F1
#
_entry.id   AF-A0A1G1VNF4-F1
#
_cell.length_a   1.000
_cell.length_b   1.000
_cell.length_c   1.000
_cell.angle_alpha   90.00
_cell.angle_beta   90.00
_cell.angle_gamma   90.00
#
_symmetry.space_group_name_H-M   'P 1'
#
loop_
_entity.id
_entity.type
_entity.pdbx_description
1 polymer ?
#
loop_
_entity_poly.entity_id
_entity_poly.type
_entity_poly.pdbx_seq_one_letter_code
_entity_poly.pdbx_strand_id
1 'polypeptide(L)'
;MPRQKPTLNQADISLLRQTFTTKQDLQPFAQKKDLGQFATKSDLKRFATKQDLKQFATKDDLRRFATKQDLRGFATKQDLVWQRKEIIDAITDYLAKNYVTKTEFNELKEHIRRLPTKDEFFERMDEIAGDYQKFLQERDTIRYQLEQVRTKIGLA
;
A
#
# COMPACT_ATOMS: atom_id res chain seq x y z
N MET A 1 51.48 104.71 -26.23
CA MET A 1 52.47 103.85 -25.55
C MET A 1 52.16 102.39 -25.88
N PRO A 2 53.05 101.65 -26.57
CA PRO A 2 52.85 100.22 -26.79
C PRO A 2 53.01 99.47 -25.46
N ARG A 3 52.04 98.62 -25.08
CA ARG A 3 52.14 97.78 -23.87
C ARG A 3 53.10 96.62 -24.14
N GLN A 4 54.26 96.61 -23.49
CA GLN A 4 55.11 95.42 -23.42
C GLN A 4 54.41 94.34 -22.57
N LYS A 5 54.29 93.13 -23.11
CA LYS A 5 53.81 91.98 -22.31
C LYS A 5 54.89 91.60 -21.30
N PRO A 6 54.58 91.51 -20.00
CA PRO A 6 55.55 91.08 -19.01
C PRO A 6 55.99 89.64 -19.31
N THR A 7 57.30 89.43 -19.39
CA THR A 7 57.95 88.12 -19.49
C THR A 7 58.42 87.70 -18.10
N LEU A 8 57.96 86.54 -17.64
CA LEU A 8 58.39 85.97 -16.36
C LEU A 8 59.84 85.50 -16.47
N ASN A 9 60.68 85.92 -15.53
CA ASN A 9 62.04 85.41 -15.37
C ASN A 9 62.08 84.20 -14.42
N GLN A 10 63.24 83.57 -14.25
CA GLN A 10 63.41 82.39 -13.39
C GLN A 10 63.07 82.66 -11.90
N ALA A 11 63.29 83.89 -11.43
CA ALA A 11 62.98 84.29 -10.06
C ALA A 11 61.45 84.42 -9.86
N ASP A 12 60.74 84.97 -10.84
CA ASP A 12 59.27 85.06 -10.83
C ASP A 12 58.64 83.66 -10.80
N ILE A 13 59.20 82.72 -11.58
CA ILE A 13 58.77 81.31 -11.59
C ILE A 13 59.02 80.64 -10.22
N SER A 14 60.11 80.99 -9.55
CA SER A 14 60.46 80.44 -8.23
C SER A 14 59.52 80.95 -7.13
N LEU A 15 59.18 82.24 -7.14
CA LEU A 15 58.22 82.83 -6.20
C LEU A 15 56.81 82.24 -6.38
N LEU A 16 56.40 81.97 -7.62
CA LEU A 16 55.14 81.30 -7.92
C LEU A 16 55.10 79.87 -7.38
N ARG A 17 56.21 79.11 -7.43
CA ARG A 17 56.29 77.76 -6.81
C ARG A 17 56.25 77.79 -5.28
N GLN A 18 56.70 78.89 -4.66
CA GLN A 18 56.65 79.05 -3.21
C GLN A 18 55.25 79.44 -2.70
N THR A 19 54.47 80.13 -3.54
CA THR A 19 53.12 80.61 -3.21
C THR A 19 52.01 79.69 -3.68
N PHE A 20 52.20 78.96 -4.78
CA PHE A 20 51.22 78.04 -5.35
C PHE A 20 51.67 76.58 -5.23
N THR A 21 50.73 75.72 -4.85
CA THR A 21 50.93 74.26 -4.87
C THR A 21 51.16 73.76 -6.29
N THR A 22 52.20 72.95 -6.43
CA THR A 22 52.56 72.20 -7.63
C THR A 22 51.84 70.85 -7.66
N LYS A 23 51.89 70.16 -8.81
CA LYS A 23 51.40 68.76 -8.91
C LYS A 23 52.14 67.80 -7.97
N GLN A 24 53.36 68.13 -7.55
CA GLN A 24 54.15 67.33 -6.60
C GLN A 24 53.60 67.47 -5.17
N ASP A 25 53.14 68.67 -4.79
CA ASP A 25 52.55 68.94 -3.48
C ASP A 25 51.22 68.22 -3.27
N LEU A 26 50.57 67.79 -4.35
CA LEU A 26 49.32 67.00 -4.32
C LEU A 26 49.54 65.48 -4.28
N GLN A 27 50.77 64.99 -4.47
CA GLN A 27 51.09 63.55 -4.42
C GLN A 27 50.70 62.83 -3.11
N PRO A 28 50.86 63.42 -1.91
CA PRO A 28 50.50 62.75 -0.66
C PRO A 28 48.99 62.64 -0.43
N PHE A 29 48.15 63.32 -1.22
CA PHE A 29 46.70 63.17 -1.13
C PHE A 29 46.24 61.92 -1.91
N ALA A 30 45.18 61.28 -1.40
CA ALA A 30 44.57 60.12 -2.03
C ALA A 30 44.24 60.41 -3.51
N GLN A 31 44.84 59.62 -4.39
CA GLN A 31 44.66 59.68 -5.83
C GLN A 31 43.53 58.74 -6.24
N LYS A 32 42.98 58.97 -7.43
CA LYS A 32 41.88 58.14 -7.98
C LYS A 32 42.21 56.64 -8.05
N LYS A 33 43.49 56.29 -8.14
CA LYS A 33 44.01 54.91 -8.11
C LYS A 33 43.87 54.24 -6.73
N ASP A 34 43.96 55.03 -5.65
CA ASP A 34 43.87 54.55 -4.27
C ASP A 34 42.44 54.11 -3.92
N LEU A 35 41.45 54.57 -4.70
CA LEU A 35 40.06 54.13 -4.62
C LEU A 35 39.82 52.75 -5.28
N GLY A 36 40.78 52.23 -6.06
CA GLY A 36 40.64 50.98 -6.81
C GLY A 36 40.60 49.72 -5.95
N GLN A 37 40.99 49.80 -4.68
CA GLN A 37 40.93 48.69 -3.72
C GLN A 37 39.56 48.57 -3.03
N PHE A 38 38.67 49.56 -3.20
CA PHE A 38 37.34 49.52 -2.60
C PHE A 38 36.34 48.79 -3.50
N ALA A 39 35.42 48.06 -2.86
CA ALA A 39 34.32 47.39 -3.56
C ALA A 39 33.48 48.41 -4.35
N THR A 40 33.20 48.06 -5.60
CA THR A 40 32.39 48.86 -6.52
C THR A 40 30.93 48.41 -6.49
N LYS A 41 30.04 49.24 -7.06
CA LYS A 41 28.64 48.85 -7.26
C LYS A 41 28.48 47.58 -8.11
N SER A 42 29.44 47.29 -8.99
CA SER A 42 29.44 46.09 -9.82
C SER A 42 29.74 44.83 -9.02
N ASP A 43 30.60 44.93 -8.01
CA ASP A 43 30.93 43.80 -7.12
C ASP A 43 29.72 43.36 -6.29
N LEU A 44 28.87 44.32 -5.91
CA LEU A 44 27.64 44.06 -5.15
C LEU A 44 26.53 43.37 -5.96
N LYS A 45 26.55 43.45 -7.30
CA LYS A 45 25.54 42.81 -8.17
C LYS A 45 25.56 41.29 -8.13
N ARG A 46 26.66 40.68 -7.65
CA ARG A 46 26.81 39.22 -7.52
C ARG A 46 26.14 38.67 -6.26
N PHE A 47 25.75 39.52 -5.32
CA PHE A 47 25.11 39.10 -4.08
C PHE A 47 23.60 39.06 -4.23
N ALA A 48 22.99 38.05 -3.61
CA ALA A 48 21.54 37.98 -3.50
C ALA A 48 21.00 39.19 -2.72
N THR A 49 19.94 39.78 -3.26
CA THR A 49 19.21 40.88 -2.64
C THR A 49 18.15 40.34 -1.69
N LYS A 50 17.60 41.23 -0.86
CA LYS A 50 16.45 40.89 -0.01
C LYS A 50 15.22 40.46 -0.81
N GLN A 51 15.07 40.93 -2.05
CA GLN A 51 13.99 40.52 -2.96
C GLN A 51 14.20 39.06 -3.39
N ASP A 52 15.43 38.68 -3.76
CA ASP A 52 15.78 37.32 -4.18
C ASP A 52 15.54 36.28 -3.08
N LEU A 53 15.54 36.67 -1.80
CA LEU A 53 15.29 35.77 -0.68
C LEU A 53 13.79 35.56 -0.38
N LYS A 54 12.89 36.43 -0.88
CA LYS A 54 11.44 36.32 -0.62
C LYS A 54 10.76 35.13 -1.30
N GLN A 55 11.39 34.59 -2.34
CA GLN A 55 10.86 33.43 -3.07
C GLN A 55 11.08 32.09 -2.35
N PHE A 56 11.92 32.07 -1.29
CA PHE A 56 12.20 30.86 -0.54
C PHE A 56 11.18 30.67 0.58
N ALA A 57 10.72 29.42 0.75
CA ALA A 57 9.88 29.04 1.87
C ALA A 57 10.62 29.24 3.20
N THR A 58 9.91 29.78 4.18
CA THR A 58 10.38 29.97 5.54
C THR A 58 10.08 28.73 6.39
N LYS A 59 10.67 28.66 7.59
CA LYS A 59 10.35 27.60 8.55
C LYS A 59 8.88 27.60 8.96
N ASP A 60 8.23 28.77 8.99
CA ASP A 60 6.82 28.88 9.35
C ASP A 60 5.89 28.35 8.26
N ASP A 61 6.28 28.49 6.99
CA ASP A 61 5.54 27.90 5.86
C ASP A 61 5.49 26.36 5.96
N LEU A 62 6.56 25.76 6.47
CA LEU A 62 6.69 24.31 6.60
C LEU A 62 5.90 23.71 7.79
N ARG A 63 5.51 24.52 8.79
CA ARG A 63 4.78 24.03 9.98
C ARG A 63 3.40 23.46 9.68
N ARG A 64 2.84 23.78 8.50
CA ARG A 64 1.51 23.33 8.07
C ARG A 64 1.51 21.89 7.56
N PHE A 65 2.69 21.32 7.27
CA PHE A 65 2.80 19.98 6.75
C PHE A 65 2.86 18.95 7.86
N ALA A 66 2.15 17.84 7.68
CA ALA A 66 2.22 16.70 8.59
C ALA A 66 3.64 16.13 8.65
N THR A 67 4.06 15.79 9.85
CA THR A 67 5.33 15.12 10.13
C THR A 67 5.14 13.61 10.13
N LYS A 68 6.25 12.87 10.12
CA LYS A 68 6.21 11.41 10.30
C LYS A 68 5.61 11.00 11.65
N GLN A 69 5.67 11.86 12.67
CA GLN A 69 5.10 11.59 13.98
C GLN A 69 3.57 11.63 13.95
N ASP A 70 3.00 12.57 13.20
CA ASP A 70 1.54 12.72 13.03
C ASP A 70 0.91 11.49 12.36
N LEU A 71 1.70 10.76 11.56
CA LEU A 71 1.26 9.56 10.84
C LEU A 71 1.35 8.26 11.66
N ARG A 72 2.00 8.25 12.84
CA ARG A 72 2.24 7.01 13.61
C ARG A 72 0.97 6.33 14.13
N GLY A 73 -0.15 7.04 14.23
CA GLY A 73 -1.43 6.50 14.66
C GLY A 73 -2.26 5.88 13.54
N PHE A 74 -1.84 5.99 12.28
CA PHE A 74 -2.59 5.45 11.15
C PHE A 74 -2.21 4.00 10.89
N ALA A 75 -3.22 3.19 10.54
CA ALA A 75 -3.00 1.82 10.11
C ALA A 75 -2.08 1.78 8.88
N THR A 76 -1.07 0.93 8.95
CA THR A 76 -0.18 0.64 7.85
C THR A 76 -0.82 -0.38 6.91
N LYS A 77 -0.25 -0.53 5.71
CA LYS A 77 -0.68 -1.58 4.78
C LYS A 77 -0.53 -2.98 5.38
N GLN A 78 0.47 -3.20 6.23
CA GLN A 78 0.65 -4.49 6.91
C GLN A 78 -0.46 -4.76 7.91
N ASP A 79 -0.88 -3.76 8.69
CA ASP A 79 -1.97 -3.91 9.66
C ASP A 79 -3.26 -4.37 8.97
N LEU A 80 -3.58 -3.79 7.81
CA LEU A 80 -4.75 -4.18 7.01
C LEU A 80 -4.63 -5.61 6.46
N VAL A 81 -3.43 -6.03 6.05
CA VAL A 81 -3.19 -7.40 5.57
C VAL A 81 -3.37 -8.41 6.70
N TRP A 82 -2.87 -8.10 7.91
CA TRP A 82 -3.06 -8.95 9.09
C TRP A 82 -4.53 -9.07 9.48
N GLN A 83 -5.24 -7.94 9.58
CA GLN A 83 -6.68 -7.94 9.87
C GLN A 83 -7.47 -8.73 8.82
N ARG A 84 -7.17 -8.53 7.52
CA ARG A 84 -7.81 -9.28 6.45
C ARG A 84 -7.57 -10.78 6.59
N LYS A 85 -6.34 -11.19 6.92
CA LYS A 85 -6.00 -12.61 7.08
C LYS A 85 -6.75 -13.21 8.27
N GLU A 86 -6.75 -12.53 9.42
CA GLU A 86 -7.46 -12.97 10.62
C GLU A 86 -8.96 -13.16 10.37
N ILE A 87 -9.59 -12.21 9.67
CA ILE A 87 -11.00 -12.31 9.27
C ILE A 87 -11.24 -13.51 8.34
N ILE A 88 -10.36 -13.73 7.34
CA ILE A 88 -10.49 -14.85 6.41
C ILE A 88 -10.34 -16.19 7.13
N ASP A 89 -9.36 -16.30 8.01
CA ASP A 89 -9.10 -17.53 8.76
C ASP A 89 -10.29 -17.84 9.68
N ALA A 90 -10.83 -16.83 10.38
CA ALA A 90 -12.02 -16.99 11.22
C ALA A 90 -13.27 -17.40 10.42
N ILE A 91 -13.52 -16.75 9.26
CA ILE A 91 -14.64 -17.11 8.38
C ILE A 91 -14.47 -18.54 7.86
N THR A 92 -13.25 -18.91 7.46
CA THR A 92 -12.95 -20.23 6.92
C THR A 92 -13.18 -21.32 7.96
N ASP A 93 -12.72 -21.12 9.20
CA ASP A 93 -12.95 -22.03 10.33
C ASP A 93 -14.44 -22.14 10.68
N TYR A 94 -15.16 -21.00 10.71
CA TYR A 94 -16.60 -21.01 10.90
C TYR A 94 -17.33 -21.80 9.81
N LEU A 95 -16.97 -21.60 8.55
CA LEU A 95 -17.60 -22.30 7.44
C LEU A 95 -17.30 -23.80 7.47
N ALA A 96 -16.06 -24.20 7.76
CA ALA A 96 -15.68 -25.60 7.89
C ALA A 96 -16.39 -26.33 9.03
N LYS A 97 -16.72 -25.63 10.12
CA LYS A 97 -17.44 -26.21 11.27
C LYS A 97 -18.94 -26.30 11.07
N ASN A 98 -19.55 -25.36 10.33
CA ASN A 98 -21.00 -25.23 10.25
C ASN A 98 -21.60 -25.74 8.93
N TYR A 99 -20.78 -25.95 7.90
CA TYR A 99 -21.24 -26.36 6.58
C TYR A 99 -20.55 -27.63 6.12
N VAL A 100 -21.31 -28.47 5.42
CA VAL A 100 -20.80 -29.67 4.75
C VAL A 100 -19.79 -29.27 3.68
N THR A 101 -18.61 -29.89 3.73
CA THR A 101 -17.59 -29.68 2.71
C THR A 101 -18.01 -30.30 1.38
N LYS A 102 -17.45 -29.80 0.28
CA LYS A 102 -17.71 -30.37 -1.05
C LYS A 102 -17.38 -31.87 -1.11
N THR A 103 -16.36 -32.30 -0.36
CA THR A 103 -15.96 -33.70 -0.27
C THR A 103 -17.03 -34.54 0.40
N GLU A 104 -17.45 -34.17 1.62
CA GLU A 104 -18.50 -34.87 2.36
C GLU A 104 -19.83 -34.90 1.59
N PHE A 105 -20.18 -33.82 0.90
CA PHE A 105 -21.37 -33.80 0.05
C PHE A 105 -21.28 -34.80 -1.11
N ASN A 106 -20.12 -34.89 -1.77
CA ASN A 106 -19.92 -35.84 -2.86
C ASN A 106 -19.90 -37.28 -2.36
N GLU A 107 -19.31 -37.54 -1.19
CA GLU A 107 -19.33 -38.86 -0.55
C GLU A 107 -20.77 -39.28 -0.22
N LEU A 108 -21.57 -38.38 0.35
CA LEU A 108 -22.98 -38.62 0.61
C LEU A 108 -23.75 -38.90 -0.69
N LYS A 109 -23.48 -38.12 -1.74
CA LYS A 109 -24.11 -38.30 -3.05
C LYS A 109 -23.79 -39.68 -3.65
N GLU A 110 -22.55 -40.13 -3.55
CA GLU A 110 -22.15 -41.46 -3.99
C GLU A 110 -22.78 -42.57 -3.13
N HIS A 111 -22.92 -42.36 -1.83
CA HIS A 111 -23.62 -43.31 -0.96
C HIS A 111 -25.10 -43.44 -1.36
N ILE A 112 -25.79 -42.32 -1.57
CA ILE A 112 -27.19 -42.28 -2.02
C ILE A 112 -27.33 -42.97 -3.38
N ARG A 113 -26.38 -42.77 -4.31
CA ARG A 113 -26.41 -43.41 -5.63
C ARG A 113 -26.34 -44.94 -5.58
N ARG A 114 -25.73 -45.51 -4.54
CA ARG A 114 -25.63 -46.96 -4.36
C ARG A 114 -26.87 -47.58 -3.70
N LEU A 115 -27.75 -46.76 -3.15
CA LEU A 115 -29.01 -47.27 -2.60
C LEU A 115 -29.92 -47.72 -3.74
N PRO A 116 -30.70 -48.81 -3.53
CA PRO A 116 -31.67 -49.24 -4.51
C PRO A 116 -32.70 -48.13 -4.72
N THR A 117 -33.15 -48.02 -5.96
CA THR A 117 -34.26 -47.13 -6.26
C THR A 117 -35.53 -47.60 -5.57
N LYS A 118 -36.51 -46.69 -5.48
CA LYS A 118 -37.82 -47.03 -4.93
C LYS A 118 -38.42 -48.24 -5.66
N ASP A 119 -38.33 -48.29 -6.98
CA ASP A 119 -38.93 -49.33 -7.80
C ASP A 119 -38.20 -50.68 -7.60
N GLU A 120 -36.86 -50.69 -7.65
CA GLU A 120 -36.05 -51.88 -7.35
C GLU A 120 -36.33 -52.45 -5.95
N PHE A 121 -36.56 -51.58 -4.97
CA PHE A 121 -36.95 -52.01 -3.62
C PHE A 121 -38.31 -52.72 -3.63
N PHE A 122 -39.31 -52.17 -4.32
CA PHE A 122 -40.64 -52.77 -4.37
C PHE A 122 -40.66 -54.07 -5.18
N GLU A 123 -39.94 -54.15 -6.30
CA GLU A 123 -39.77 -55.40 -7.06
C GLU A 123 -39.23 -56.51 -6.16
N ARG A 124 -38.17 -56.21 -5.38
CA ARG A 124 -37.59 -57.18 -4.45
C ARG A 124 -38.54 -57.55 -3.30
N MET A 125 -39.35 -56.62 -2.84
CA MET A 125 -40.37 -56.90 -1.83
C MET A 125 -41.49 -57.79 -2.36
N ASP A 126 -41.90 -57.60 -3.61
CA ASP A 126 -42.89 -58.44 -4.29
C ASP A 126 -42.34 -59.85 -4.53
N GLU A 127 -41.07 -59.99 -4.91
CA GLU A 127 -40.39 -61.28 -4.99
C GLU A 127 -40.40 -62.01 -3.64
N ILE A 128 -40.00 -61.32 -2.56
CA ILE A 128 -40.01 -61.87 -1.20
C ILE A 128 -41.43 -62.27 -0.79
N ALA A 129 -42.44 -61.45 -1.10
CA ALA A 129 -43.82 -61.75 -0.80
C ALA A 129 -44.28 -63.01 -1.55
N GLY A 130 -43.93 -63.13 -2.83
CA GLY A 130 -44.21 -64.32 -3.65
C GLY A 130 -43.56 -65.59 -3.10
N ASP A 131 -42.29 -65.52 -2.71
CA ASP A 131 -41.57 -66.66 -2.14
C ASP A 131 -42.12 -67.06 -0.77
N TYR A 132 -42.54 -66.08 0.04
CA TYR A 132 -43.24 -66.36 1.29
C TYR A 132 -44.57 -67.10 1.06
N GLN A 133 -45.35 -66.71 0.03
CA GLN A 133 -46.58 -67.43 -0.31
C GLN A 133 -46.32 -68.87 -0.75
N LYS A 134 -45.29 -69.11 -1.59
CA LYS A 134 -44.88 -70.47 -1.97
C LYS A 134 -44.51 -71.31 -0.75
N PHE A 135 -43.72 -70.75 0.17
CA PHE A 135 -43.36 -71.41 1.41
C PHE A 135 -44.59 -71.80 2.26
N LEU A 136 -45.59 -70.92 2.36
CA LEU A 136 -46.84 -71.23 3.06
C LEU A 136 -47.60 -72.39 2.40
N GLN A 137 -47.68 -72.41 1.06
CA GLN A 137 -48.32 -73.51 0.32
C GLN A 137 -47.61 -74.85 0.53
N GLU A 138 -46.28 -74.86 0.49
CA GLU A 138 -45.47 -76.05 0.76
C GLU A 138 -45.67 -76.54 2.20
N ARG A 139 -45.62 -75.64 3.18
CA ARG A 139 -45.89 -75.94 4.59
C ARG A 139 -47.26 -76.59 4.76
N ASP A 140 -48.29 -76.03 4.13
CA ASP A 140 -49.66 -76.55 4.26
C ASP A 140 -49.83 -77.89 3.55
N THR A 141 -49.15 -78.10 2.42
CA THR A 141 -49.08 -79.39 1.72
C THR A 141 -48.43 -80.47 2.60
N ILE A 142 -47.28 -80.15 3.22
CA ILE A 142 -46.58 -81.08 4.13
C ILE A 142 -47.45 -81.39 5.35
N ARG A 143 -48.12 -80.39 5.93
CA ARG A 143 -49.06 -80.60 7.04
C ARG A 143 -50.18 -81.57 6.65
N TYR A 144 -50.78 -81.39 5.48
CA TYR A 144 -51.81 -82.30 4.99
C TYR A 144 -51.26 -83.73 4.82
N GLN A 145 -50.08 -83.88 4.21
CA GLN A 145 -49.45 -85.20 4.04
C GLN A 145 -49.15 -85.88 5.40
N LEU A 146 -48.68 -85.13 6.39
CA LEU A 146 -48.44 -85.63 7.75
C LEU A 146 -49.72 -86.13 8.42
N GLU A 147 -50.83 -85.40 8.29
CA GLU A 147 -52.13 -85.83 8.84
C GLU A 147 -52.64 -87.11 8.17
N GLN A 148 -52.47 -87.25 6.86
CA GLN A 148 -52.80 -88.49 6.15
C GLN A 148 -51.97 -89.68 6.63
N VAL A 149 -50.68 -89.48 6.89
CA VAL A 149 -49.80 -90.53 7.45
C VAL A 149 -50.24 -90.90 8.87
N ARG A 150 -50.45 -89.90 9.75
CA ARG A 150 -50.93 -90.12 11.13
C ARG A 150 -52.20 -90.96 11.19
N THR A 151 -53.16 -90.64 10.33
CA THR A 151 -54.42 -91.40 10.21
C THR A 151 -54.16 -92.85 9.80
N LYS A 152 -53.28 -93.09 8.81
CA LYS A 152 -52.97 -94.44 8.32
C LYS A 152 -52.26 -95.33 9.33
N ILE A 153 -51.45 -94.75 10.23
CA ILE A 153 -50.72 -95.49 11.26
C ILE A 153 -51.45 -95.53 12.62
N GLY A 154 -52.71 -95.08 12.67
CA GLY A 154 -53.55 -95.16 13.88
C GLY A 154 -53.13 -94.22 15.01
N LEU A 155 -52.47 -93.12 14.69
CA LEU A 155 -52.02 -92.10 15.66
C LEU A 155 -52.93 -90.85 15.68
N ALA A 156 -54.12 -90.94 15.09
CA ALA A 156 -55.11 -89.86 15.04
C ALA A 156 -56.14 -89.98 16.18
#